data_AF-A0A7Z8L7E7-F1
#
_entry.id   AF-A0A7Z8L7E7-F1
#
_cell.length_a   1.000
_cell.length_b   1.000
_cell.length_c   1.000
_cell.angle_alpha   90.00
_cell.angle_beta   90.00
_cell.angle_gamma   90.00
#
_symmetry.space_group_name_H-M   'P 1'
#
loop_
_entity.id
_entity.type
_entity.pdbx_description
1 polymer ?
#
loop_
_entity_poly.entity_id
_entity_poly.type
_entity_poly.pdbx_seq_one_letter_code
_entity_poly.pdbx_strand_id
1 'polypeptide(L)'
;MSIHGPRAISTTVPSCDLAVIGQHQCLAIEIDGRAHHATGRGRRSDDDHWRDLTLTHHGWRVIRFWAHEIQENCAACLAQVVQALEDE
;
A
#
# COMPACT_ATOMS: atom_id res chain seq x y z
N MET A 1 24.10 -18.81 13.96
CA MET A 1 24.41 -17.65 13.08
C MET A 1 23.37 -17.61 11.99
N SER A 2 22.47 -16.63 12.03
CA SER A 2 21.30 -16.59 11.14
C SER A 2 21.70 -15.98 9.79
N ILE A 3 21.61 -16.77 8.72
CA ILE A 3 21.81 -16.34 7.34
C ILE A 3 20.47 -15.81 6.79
N HIS A 4 20.16 -14.54 7.03
CA HIS A 4 19.10 -13.88 6.27
C HIS A 4 19.74 -13.13 5.11
N GLY A 5 19.90 -13.82 3.97
CA GLY A 5 20.17 -13.16 2.69
C GLY A 5 19.01 -12.24 2.30
N PRO A 6 19.18 -11.38 1.28
CA PRO A 6 18.13 -10.45 0.86
C PRO A 6 16.86 -11.23 0.55
N ARG A 7 15.77 -10.85 1.23
CA ARG A 7 14.47 -11.51 1.11
C ARG A 7 14.00 -11.32 -0.33
N ALA A 8 13.77 -12.42 -1.05
CA ALA A 8 13.30 -12.35 -2.43
C ALA A 8 11.95 -11.63 -2.47
N ILE A 9 11.87 -10.49 -3.15
CA ILE A 9 10.63 -9.75 -3.35
C ILE A 9 9.87 -10.43 -4.49
N SER A 10 8.65 -10.90 -4.22
CA SER A 10 7.80 -11.45 -5.28
C SER A 10 7.37 -10.34 -6.24
N THR A 11 7.59 -10.51 -7.54
CA THR A 11 7.10 -9.58 -8.58
C THR A 11 5.64 -9.81 -8.94
N THR A 12 5.00 -10.85 -8.40
CA THR A 12 3.56 -11.08 -8.58
C THR A 12 2.81 -10.23 -7.56
N VAL A 13 2.22 -9.13 -8.03
CA VAL A 13 1.48 -8.19 -7.19
C VAL A 13 0.01 -8.64 -7.12
N PRO A 14 -0.54 -9.02 -5.96
CA PRO A 14 -1.99 -9.09 -5.82
C PRO A 14 -2.59 -7.69 -6.04
N SER A 15 -3.78 -7.63 -6.63
CA SER A 15 -4.46 -6.43 -7.16
C SER A 15 -4.11 -5.11 -6.45
N CYS A 16 -3.27 -4.27 -7.06
CA CYS A 16 -3.05 -2.89 -6.67
C CYS A 16 -3.35 -1.96 -7.86
N ASP A 17 -3.63 -0.69 -7.61
CA ASP A 17 -3.84 0.29 -8.69
C ASP A 17 -2.53 0.75 -9.32
N LEU A 18 -1.47 0.87 -8.51
CA LEU A 18 -0.14 1.24 -8.99
C LEU A 18 0.94 0.53 -8.18
N ALA A 19 1.97 0.02 -8.86
CA ALA A 19 3.13 -0.58 -8.24
C ALA A 19 4.40 0.22 -8.57
N VAL A 20 5.23 0.46 -7.56
CA VAL A 20 6.58 1.00 -7.70
C VAL A 20 7.58 -0.10 -7.34
N ILE A 21 8.38 -0.52 -8.32
CA ILE A 21 9.41 -1.56 -8.15
C ILE A 21 10.78 -0.89 -8.13
N GLY A 22 11.46 -0.95 -7.00
CA GLY A 22 12.86 -0.54 -6.84
C GLY A 22 13.80 -1.75 -6.82
N GLN A 23 15.11 -1.48 -6.74
CA GLN A 23 16.12 -2.54 -6.63
C GLN A 23 16.05 -3.29 -5.30
N HIS A 24 15.62 -2.61 -4.23
CA HIS A 24 15.60 -3.15 -2.86
C HIS A 24 14.24 -3.06 -2.17
N GLN A 25 13.25 -2.44 -2.81
CA GLN A 25 11.92 -2.26 -2.25
C GLN A 25 10.83 -2.37 -3.31
N CYS A 26 9.62 -2.73 -2.87
CA CYS A 26 8.41 -2.65 -3.68
C CYS A 26 7.30 -1.99 -2.88
N LEU A 27 6.63 -1.03 -3.50
CA LEU A 27 5.51 -0.29 -2.92
C LEU A 27 4.26 -0.50 -3.77
N ALA A 28 3.21 -1.00 -3.15
CA ALA A 28 1.86 -1.05 -3.72
C ALA A 28 1.08 0.19 -3.28
N ILE A 29 0.47 0.87 -4.23
CA ILE A 29 -0.41 2.01 -4.00
C ILE A 29 -1.81 1.60 -4.44
N GLU A 30 -2.76 1.77 -3.54
CA GLU A 30 -4.18 1.45 -3.75
C GLU A 30 -5.06 2.69 -3.55
N ILE A 31 -6.10 2.80 -4.37
CA ILE A 31 -7.07 3.89 -4.35
C ILE A 31 -8.46 3.27 -4.14
N ASP A 32 -8.93 3.34 -2.90
CA ASP A 32 -10.24 2.83 -2.52
C ASP A 32 -11.34 3.80 -2.93
N GLY A 33 -12.26 3.29 -3.77
CA GLY A 33 -13.54 3.91 -4.00
C GLY A 33 -14.56 3.46 -2.96
N ARG A 34 -14.79 4.26 -1.89
CA ARG A 34 -16.09 4.19 -1.20
C ARG A 34 -17.00 5.27 -1.76
N ALA A 35 -17.99 4.82 -2.53
CA ALA A 35 -19.14 5.62 -2.89
C ALA A 35 -19.68 6.31 -1.64
N HIS A 36 -19.82 7.63 -1.72
CA HIS A 36 -20.49 8.44 -0.71
C HIS A 36 -21.78 7.74 -0.26
N HIS A 37 -21.83 7.26 0.97
CA HIS A 37 -22.94 7.44 1.91
C HIS A 37 -22.53 6.95 3.30
N ALA A 38 -22.60 7.90 4.23
CA ALA A 38 -22.30 7.83 5.64
C ALA A 38 -22.86 6.58 6.35
N THR A 39 -21.98 5.85 7.03
CA THR A 39 -22.16 5.58 8.46
C THR A 39 -20.79 5.68 9.12
N GLY A 40 -20.71 6.37 10.27
CA GLY A 40 -19.49 6.72 11.01
C GLY A 40 -18.70 5.54 11.59
N ARG A 41 -18.74 4.38 10.95
CA ARG A 41 -17.88 3.23 11.15
C ARG A 41 -17.56 2.68 9.77
N GLY A 42 -16.62 3.32 9.07
CA GLY A 42 -15.98 2.75 7.89
C GLY A 42 -15.15 1.53 8.31
N ARG A 43 -15.80 0.46 8.76
CA ARG A 43 -15.12 -0.73 9.22
C ARG A 43 -14.51 -1.39 7.98
N ARG A 44 -13.20 -1.60 8.06
CA ARG A 44 -12.41 -2.40 7.13
C ARG A 44 -12.99 -3.82 7.10
N SER A 45 -13.07 -4.43 5.92
CA SER A 45 -13.42 -5.85 5.85
C SER A 45 -12.23 -6.64 6.37
N ASP A 46 -12.45 -7.82 6.96
CA ASP A 46 -11.35 -8.71 7.37
C ASP A 46 -10.45 -9.08 6.17
N ASP A 47 -10.98 -8.99 4.94
CA ASP A 47 -10.26 -9.17 3.67
C ASP A 47 -9.12 -8.16 3.46
N ASP A 48 -9.27 -6.91 3.92
CA ASP A 48 -8.26 -5.86 3.76
C ASP A 48 -7.03 -6.17 4.63
N HIS A 49 -7.28 -6.71 5.82
CA HIS A 49 -6.21 -7.14 6.73
C HIS A 49 -5.42 -8.32 6.16
N TRP A 50 -6.11 -9.30 5.56
CA TRP A 50 -5.45 -10.43 4.90
C TRP A 50 -4.66 -10.02 3.65
N ARG A 51 -5.14 -9.02 2.90
CA ARG A 51 -4.41 -8.44 1.76
C ARG A 51 -3.13 -7.75 2.19
N ASP A 52 -3.22 -6.85 3.18
CA ASP A 52 -2.07 -6.11 3.69
C ASP A 52 -1.02 -7.06 4.30
N LEU A 53 -1.46 -8.11 5.02
CA LEU A 53 -0.59 -9.16 5.54
C LEU A 53 0.12 -9.95 4.42
N THR A 54 -0.59 -10.25 3.33
CA THR A 54 -0.02 -11.00 2.20
C THR A 54 1.07 -10.18 1.50
N LEU A 55 0.79 -8.92 1.19
CA LEU A 55 1.76 -8.01 0.57
C LEU A 55 2.99 -7.81 1.48
N THR A 56 2.76 -7.55 2.76
CA THR A 56 3.84 -7.41 3.76
C THR A 56 4.67 -8.70 3.88
N HIS A 57 4.04 -9.87 3.84
CA HIS A 57 4.74 -11.16 3.88
C HIS A 57 5.64 -11.36 2.65
N HIS A 58 5.28 -10.79 1.50
CA HIS A 58 6.08 -10.81 0.28
C HIS A 58 7.12 -9.68 0.18
N GLY A 59 7.29 -8.88 1.24
CA GLY A 59 8.27 -7.79 1.28
C GLY A 59 7.79 -6.49 0.63
N TRP A 60 6.49 -6.36 0.38
CA TRP A 60 5.89 -5.15 -0.15
C TRP A 60 5.43 -4.23 0.97
N ARG A 61 5.68 -2.94 0.82
CA ARG A 61 4.97 -1.89 1.56
C ARG A 61 3.68 -1.57 0.82
N VAL A 62 2.66 -1.16 1.57
CA VAL A 62 1.35 -0.80 1.01
C VAL A 62 0.96 0.58 1.53
N ILE A 63 0.56 1.47 0.62
CA ILE A 63 -0.11 2.72 0.93
C ILE A 63 -1.47 2.69 0.25
N ARG A 64 -2.52 3.06 1.00
CA ARG A 64 -3.89 3.10 0.49
C ARG A 64 -4.47 4.49 0.73
N PHE A 65 -5.06 5.06 -0.31
CA PHE A 65 -5.78 6.32 -0.25
C PHE A 65 -7.25 6.08 -0.53
N TRP A 66 -8.12 6.86 0.11
CA TRP A 66 -9.47 7.03 -0.39
C TRP A 66 -9.46 7.97 -1.59
N ALA A 67 -10.35 7.73 -2.56
CA ALA A 67 -10.46 8.61 -3.72
C ALA A 67 -10.75 10.09 -3.35
N HIS A 68 -11.41 10.36 -2.22
CA HIS A 68 -11.65 11.73 -1.76
C HIS A 68 -10.39 12.39 -1.18
N GLU A 69 -9.49 11.65 -0.53
CA GLU A 69 -8.23 12.22 0.00
C GLU A 69 -7.36 12.75 -1.14
N ILE A 70 -7.31 12.04 -2.27
CA ILE A 70 -6.58 12.48 -3.46
C ILE A 70 -7.24 13.73 -4.05
N GLN A 71 -8.57 13.78 -4.10
CA GLN A 71 -9.31 14.94 -4.60
C GLN A 71 -9.15 16.18 -3.71
N GLU A 72 -9.16 15.99 -2.40
CA GLU A 72 -9.06 17.06 -1.40
C GLU A 72 -7.63 17.59 -1.27
N ASN A 73 -6.62 16.71 -1.29
CA ASN A 73 -5.22 17.10 -1.16
C ASN A 73 -4.23 16.10 -1.78
N CYS A 74 -4.19 16.09 -3.12
CA CYS A 74 -3.23 15.27 -3.88
C CYS A 74 -1.77 15.51 -3.46
N ALA A 75 -1.38 16.75 -3.13
CA ALA A 75 -0.01 17.07 -2.72
C ALA A 75 0.40 16.34 -1.43
N ALA A 76 -0.51 16.22 -0.45
CA ALA A 76 -0.27 15.46 0.77
C ALA A 76 -0.18 13.95 0.50
N CYS A 77 -0.99 13.41 -0.40
CA CYS A 77 -0.88 12.01 -0.83
C CYS A 77 0.48 11.72 -1.49
N LEU A 78 0.93 12.62 -2.38
CA LEU A 78 2.24 12.52 -3.01
C LEU A 78 3.37 12.58 -1.99
N ALA A 79 3.30 13.47 -1.00
CA ALA A 79 4.28 13.54 0.07
C ALA A 79 4.37 12.23 0.86
N GLN A 80 3.24 11.57 1.13
CA GLN A 80 3.23 10.26 1.79
C GLN A 80 3.89 9.17 0.93
N VAL A 81 3.64 9.17 -0.38
CA VAL A 81 4.28 8.23 -1.32
C VAL A 81 5.80 8.47 -1.36
N VAL A 82 6.23 9.72 -1.45
CA VAL A 82 7.66 10.09 -1.48
C VAL A 82 8.33 9.67 -0.18
N GLN A 83 7.77 10.03 0.98
CA GLN A 83 8.30 9.62 2.27
C GLN A 83 8.44 8.09 2.36
N ALA A 84 7.44 7.36 1.89
CA ALA A 84 7.48 5.90 1.92
C ALA A 84 8.51 5.28 0.96
N LEU A 85 8.97 6.01 -0.04
CA LEU A 85 10.06 5.58 -0.91
C LEU A 85 11.44 5.96 -0.36
N GLU A 86 11.52 6.99 0.49
CA GLU A 86 12.75 7.50 1.11
C GLU A 86 13.10 6.81 2.44
N ASP A 87 12.10 6.28 3.15
CA ASP A 87 12.28 5.49 4.37
C ASP A 87 12.87 4.09 4.04
N GLU A 88 14.18 4.01 3.78
CA GLU A 88 14.96 2.75 3.73
C GLU A 88 15.51 2.32 5.10
#